data_AF-A0A850RJZ1-F1
#
_entry.id   AF-A0A850RJZ1-F1
#
_cell.length_a   1.000
_cell.length_b   1.000
_cell.length_c   1.000
_cell.angle_alpha   90.00
_cell.angle_beta   90.00
_cell.angle_gamma   90.00
#
_symmetry.space_group_name_H-M   'P 1'
#
loop_
_entity.id
_entity.type
_entity.pdbx_description
1 polymer ?
#
loop_
_entity_poly.entity_id
_entity_poly.type
_entity_poly.pdbx_seq_one_letter_code
_entity_poly.pdbx_strand_id
1 'polypeptide(L)'
;MNKKYFYYSILLFLASIFLVGFGFGFGSPKFDTRNPESWSKMTSGMSIEEEGLLIKDVDLLILLFKNENKLNGYTAERIKSEARELREALIKRNIEFLKLKITDMQAKGKNSTSLLIEKSVFFSNPRAGYVAKSYSVNNLKQRLAWLMTADASEINPDGTNILTQKLDPINIDIVNQILSTETTAQAAEEAAQAQAAEEAAQAQAAEEAAQAQAAEEAAQAQAAEEAAQAQAAEEAAQAQVAEETNLFDPEATDLRRCYLEVSGEIYIDDPCEGYLNNDGGFQINSPEYFAIVQIYEDGAIGFWNEEAYATHAHSDLGPMTKSGPCWKSDKATVCFWE
;
A
#
# COMPACT_ATOMS: atom_id res chain seq x y z
N MET A 1 43.65 36.83 -9.27
CA MET A 1 43.72 36.53 -10.72
C MET A 1 43.60 37.85 -11.50
N ASN A 2 44.43 38.07 -12.51
CA ASN A 2 44.53 39.37 -13.20
C ASN A 2 43.41 39.50 -14.25
N LYS A 3 42.53 40.52 -14.11
CA LYS A 3 41.26 40.65 -14.86
C LYS A 3 41.39 40.54 -16.38
N LYS A 4 42.54 40.91 -16.94
CA LYS A 4 42.82 40.78 -18.38
C LYS A 4 42.89 39.33 -18.87
N TYR A 5 43.41 38.41 -18.05
CA TYR A 5 43.53 36.99 -18.41
C TYR A 5 42.19 36.26 -18.34
N PHE A 6 41.29 36.72 -17.48
CA PHE A 6 39.94 36.14 -17.34
C PHE A 6 39.05 36.45 -18.56
N TYR A 7 39.06 37.70 -19.05
CA TYR A 7 38.38 38.06 -20.30
C TYR A 7 38.91 37.30 -21.52
N TYR A 8 40.22 37.08 -21.59
CA TYR A 8 40.83 36.27 -22.66
C TYR A 8 40.40 34.79 -22.58
N SER A 9 40.25 34.25 -21.37
CA SER A 9 39.84 32.85 -21.17
C SER A 9 38.37 32.61 -21.54
N ILE A 10 37.47 33.58 -21.25
CA ILE A 10 36.06 33.51 -21.67
C ILE A 10 35.93 33.69 -23.19
N LEU A 11 36.67 34.63 -23.79
CA LEU A 11 36.70 34.79 -25.25
C LEU A 11 37.26 33.55 -25.96
N LEU A 12 38.30 32.91 -25.41
CA LEU A 12 38.83 31.64 -25.93
C LEU A 12 37.86 30.47 -25.74
N PHE A 13 37.11 30.44 -24.64
CA PHE A 13 36.08 29.43 -24.39
C PHE A 13 34.90 29.58 -25.36
N LEU A 14 34.39 30.79 -25.55
CA LEU A 14 33.34 31.09 -26.52
C LEU A 14 33.81 30.87 -27.97
N ALA A 15 35.07 31.21 -28.29
CA ALA A 15 35.68 30.91 -29.58
C ALA A 15 35.88 29.40 -29.79
N SER A 16 36.15 28.62 -28.73
CA SER A 16 36.27 27.16 -28.81
C SER A 16 34.92 26.49 -29.07
N ILE A 17 33.84 27.00 -28.46
CA ILE A 17 32.46 26.55 -28.76
C ILE A 17 32.12 26.84 -30.23
N PHE A 18 32.55 27.99 -30.76
CA PHE A 18 32.35 28.35 -32.17
C PHE A 18 33.22 27.53 -33.15
N LEU A 19 34.49 27.26 -32.81
CA LEU A 19 35.41 26.49 -33.66
C LEU A 19 35.04 25.00 -33.72
N VAL A 20 34.52 24.44 -32.62
CA VAL A 20 34.03 23.06 -32.60
C VAL A 20 32.70 22.93 -33.38
N GLY A 21 31.91 24.00 -33.47
CA GLY A 21 30.64 24.02 -34.21
C GLY A 21 30.75 24.07 -35.74
N PHE A 22 31.90 24.45 -36.32
CA PHE A 22 32.08 24.59 -37.77
C PHE A 22 33.01 23.54 -38.42
N GLY A 23 33.65 22.65 -37.64
CA GLY A 23 34.75 21.81 -38.14
C GLY A 23 34.48 20.31 -38.31
N PHE A 24 33.61 19.68 -37.51
CA PHE A 24 33.44 18.22 -37.58
C PHE A 24 31.99 17.82 -37.31
N GLY A 25 31.42 17.06 -38.24
CA GLY A 25 30.02 16.58 -38.22
C GLY A 25 29.70 15.57 -37.13
N PHE A 26 29.78 15.97 -35.86
CA PHE A 26 29.11 15.29 -34.75
C PHE A 26 27.91 16.13 -34.34
N GLY A 27 26.71 15.55 -34.38
CA GLY A 27 25.46 16.24 -34.11
C GLY A 27 25.48 16.95 -32.76
N SER A 28 25.48 18.28 -32.79
CA SER A 28 25.44 19.11 -31.58
C SER A 28 24.14 18.84 -30.82
N PRO A 29 24.19 18.61 -29.50
CA PRO A 29 22.97 18.55 -28.71
C PRO A 29 22.22 19.88 -28.85
N LYS A 30 20.96 19.82 -29.28
CA LYS A 30 20.07 20.99 -29.33
C LYS A 30 19.88 21.48 -27.90
N PHE A 31 20.41 22.65 -27.58
CA PHE A 31 20.13 23.32 -26.32
C PHE A 31 18.67 23.78 -26.33
N ASP A 32 17.85 23.24 -25.43
CA ASP A 32 16.44 23.62 -25.30
C ASP A 32 16.27 24.53 -24.07
N THR A 33 15.96 25.81 -24.30
CA THR A 33 15.81 26.78 -23.21
C THR A 33 14.64 26.48 -22.28
N ARG A 34 13.70 25.62 -22.68
CA ARG A 34 12.54 25.21 -21.88
C ARG A 34 12.80 23.95 -21.06
N ASN A 35 13.88 23.24 -21.34
CA ASN A 35 14.27 22.06 -20.58
C ASN A 35 15.27 22.47 -19.48
N PRO A 36 14.87 22.44 -18.19
CA PRO A 36 15.78 22.77 -17.08
C PRO A 36 17.01 21.87 -17.02
N GLU A 37 16.98 20.65 -17.58
CA GLU A 37 18.16 19.79 -17.70
C GLU A 37 19.16 20.31 -18.72
N SER A 38 18.72 20.98 -19.79
CA SER A 38 19.63 21.60 -20.76
C SER A 38 20.43 22.74 -20.13
N TRP A 39 19.78 23.55 -19.28
CA TRP A 39 20.45 24.58 -18.48
C TRP A 39 21.40 23.97 -17.45
N SER A 40 20.93 22.98 -16.68
CA SER A 40 21.77 22.31 -15.69
C SER A 40 23.00 21.64 -16.32
N LYS A 41 22.89 21.15 -17.55
CA LYS A 41 23.99 20.56 -18.31
C LYS A 41 24.93 21.63 -18.90
N MET A 42 24.39 22.76 -19.34
CA MET A 42 25.17 23.89 -19.84
C MET A 42 25.98 24.57 -18.74
N THR A 43 25.38 24.78 -17.57
CA THR A 43 26.06 25.42 -16.42
C THR A 43 26.75 24.42 -15.50
N SER A 44 26.74 23.13 -15.87
CA SER A 44 27.43 22.09 -15.12
C SER A 44 28.93 22.37 -15.07
N GLY A 45 29.46 22.57 -13.85
CA GLY A 45 30.87 22.87 -13.63
C GLY A 45 31.24 24.36 -13.71
N MET A 46 30.30 25.25 -14.04
CA MET A 46 30.52 26.69 -13.90
C MET A 46 30.49 27.10 -12.41
N SER A 47 31.34 28.05 -12.05
CA SER A 47 31.21 28.80 -10.81
C SER A 47 30.04 29.79 -10.91
N ILE A 48 29.52 30.24 -9.76
CA ILE A 48 28.37 31.18 -9.73
C ILE A 48 28.74 32.55 -10.33
N GLU A 49 30.02 32.92 -10.26
CA GLU A 49 30.53 34.12 -10.94
C GLU A 49 30.46 33.94 -12.46
N GLU A 50 30.73 32.74 -12.97
CA GLU A 50 30.60 32.39 -14.39
C GLU A 50 29.13 32.28 -14.82
N GLU A 51 28.22 31.74 -14.00
CA GLU A 51 26.78 31.72 -14.29
C GLU A 51 26.17 33.14 -14.26
N GLY A 52 26.54 33.95 -13.27
CA GLY A 52 26.10 35.34 -13.15
C GLY A 52 26.71 36.25 -14.22
N LEU A 53 27.96 35.99 -14.62
CA LEU A 53 28.58 36.58 -15.79
C LEU A 53 27.91 36.09 -17.07
N LEU A 54 27.50 34.83 -17.19
CA LEU A 54 26.77 34.32 -18.36
C LEU A 54 25.45 35.07 -18.55
N ILE A 55 24.70 35.32 -17.47
CA ILE A 55 23.44 36.10 -17.51
C ILE A 55 23.71 37.59 -17.80
N LYS A 56 24.77 38.18 -17.23
CA LYS A 56 25.20 39.55 -17.55
C LYS A 56 25.74 39.68 -18.97
N ASP A 57 26.42 38.65 -19.43
CA ASP A 57 27.01 38.54 -20.75
C ASP A 57 25.92 38.30 -21.76
N VAL A 58 24.75 37.74 -21.41
CA VAL A 58 23.60 37.71 -22.32
C VAL A 58 23.10 39.12 -22.66
N ASP A 59 22.99 40.02 -21.70
CA ASP A 59 22.71 41.45 -21.97
C ASP A 59 23.86 42.14 -22.71
N LEU A 60 25.11 41.80 -22.38
CA LEU A 60 26.32 42.30 -23.05
C LEU A 60 26.45 41.77 -24.50
N LEU A 61 26.04 40.53 -24.75
CA LEU A 61 26.00 39.84 -26.04
C LEU A 61 24.92 40.51 -26.89
N ILE A 62 23.75 40.82 -26.32
CA ILE A 62 22.73 41.64 -27.01
C ILE A 62 23.27 43.03 -27.39
N LEU A 63 24.09 43.65 -26.54
CA LEU A 63 24.75 44.94 -26.82
C LEU A 63 25.88 44.85 -27.86
N LEU A 64 26.68 43.78 -27.84
CA LEU A 64 27.81 43.52 -28.74
C LEU A 64 27.33 43.06 -30.13
N PHE A 65 26.23 42.31 -30.20
CA PHE A 65 25.63 41.81 -31.43
C PHE A 65 24.52 42.72 -31.97
N LYS A 66 24.70 44.05 -31.86
CA LYS A 66 23.81 45.08 -32.41
C LYS A 66 23.49 44.95 -33.92
N ASN A 67 24.13 44.03 -34.65
CA ASN A 67 23.88 43.77 -36.06
C ASN A 67 23.25 42.39 -36.37
N GLU A 68 23.11 41.49 -35.38
CA GLU A 68 22.42 40.21 -35.56
C GLU A 68 21.25 40.08 -34.58
N ASN A 69 20.03 40.11 -35.11
CA ASN A 69 18.80 40.12 -34.31
C ASN A 69 18.48 38.78 -33.62
N LYS A 70 19.37 37.77 -33.70
CA LYS A 70 19.12 36.42 -33.21
C LYS A 70 20.37 35.73 -32.66
N LEU A 71 20.31 35.24 -31.42
CA LEU A 71 21.30 34.30 -30.85
C LEU A 71 20.68 32.90 -30.84
N ASN A 72 21.25 31.93 -31.56
CA ASN A 72 20.72 30.56 -31.68
C ASN A 72 19.22 30.49 -32.07
N GLY A 73 18.73 31.44 -32.88
CA GLY A 73 17.33 31.52 -33.30
C GLY A 73 16.39 32.26 -32.34
N TYR A 74 16.87 32.71 -31.19
CA TYR A 74 16.11 33.51 -30.22
C TYR A 74 16.34 35.00 -30.45
N THR A 75 15.26 35.79 -30.44
CA THR A 75 15.37 37.24 -30.51
C THR A 75 15.90 37.81 -29.19
N ALA A 76 16.58 38.96 -29.25
CA ALA A 76 17.04 39.67 -28.06
C ALA A 76 15.91 39.88 -27.04
N GLU A 77 14.69 40.20 -27.49
CA GLU A 77 13.57 40.43 -26.57
C GLU A 77 13.07 39.16 -25.88
N ARG A 78 13.10 38.01 -26.55
CA ARG A 78 12.78 36.74 -25.91
C ARG A 78 13.80 36.41 -24.82
N ILE A 79 15.08 36.63 -25.11
CA ILE A 79 16.17 36.38 -24.16
C ILE A 79 16.05 37.29 -22.94
N LYS A 80 15.74 38.59 -23.12
CA LYS A 80 15.47 39.51 -22.01
C LYS A 80 14.26 39.09 -21.18
N SER A 81 13.19 38.59 -21.83
CA SER A 81 12.00 38.10 -21.12
C SER A 81 12.31 36.88 -20.26
N GLU A 82 12.98 35.87 -20.83
CA GLU A 82 13.34 34.64 -20.10
C GLU A 82 14.32 34.96 -18.94
N ALA A 83 15.26 35.90 -19.13
CA ALA A 83 16.15 36.36 -18.07
C ALA A 83 15.39 37.10 -16.94
N ARG A 84 14.37 37.89 -17.28
CA ARG A 84 13.51 38.56 -16.30
C ARG A 84 12.70 37.56 -15.47
N GLU A 85 12.07 36.58 -16.12
CA GLU A 85 11.32 35.52 -15.44
C GLU A 85 12.20 34.72 -14.47
N LEU A 86 13.42 34.35 -14.90
CA LEU A 86 14.39 33.67 -14.03
C LEU A 86 14.79 34.53 -12.83
N ARG A 87 15.00 35.83 -13.04
CA ARG A 87 15.31 36.78 -11.97
C ARG A 87 14.16 36.87 -10.96
N GLU A 88 12.93 36.98 -11.43
CA GLU A 88 11.73 37.05 -10.58
C GLU A 88 11.54 35.76 -9.77
N ALA A 89 11.68 34.59 -10.40
CA ALA A 89 11.62 33.30 -9.73
C ALA A 89 12.70 33.16 -8.64
N LEU A 90 13.92 33.64 -8.92
CA LEU A 90 15.02 33.65 -7.97
C LEU A 90 14.75 34.59 -6.78
N ILE A 91 14.24 35.79 -7.03
CA ILE A 91 13.84 36.74 -5.97
C ILE A 91 12.75 36.14 -5.10
N LYS A 92 11.71 35.53 -5.70
CA LYS A 92 10.62 34.87 -4.96
C LYS A 92 11.15 33.75 -4.06
N ARG A 93 12.00 32.87 -4.59
CA ARG A 93 12.62 31.79 -3.80
C ARG A 93 13.43 32.32 -2.62
N ASN A 94 14.15 33.42 -2.83
CA ASN A 94 14.95 34.05 -1.80
C ASN A 94 14.12 34.71 -0.69
N ILE A 95 13.00 35.34 -1.05
CA ILE A 95 12.03 35.91 -0.11
C ILE A 95 11.49 34.80 0.80
N GLU A 96 11.03 33.69 0.22
CA GLU A 96 10.50 32.55 0.99
C GLU A 96 11.56 31.94 1.90
N PHE A 97 12.78 31.72 1.40
CA PHE A 97 13.89 31.23 2.23
C PHE A 97 14.16 32.13 3.43
N LEU A 98 14.20 33.46 3.21
CA LEU A 98 14.43 34.42 4.27
C LEU A 98 13.30 34.45 5.29
N LYS A 99 12.03 34.43 4.84
CA LYS A 99 10.87 34.37 5.73
C LYS A 99 10.97 33.16 6.67
N LEU A 100 11.14 31.97 6.09
CA LEU A 100 11.28 30.72 6.86
C LEU A 100 12.46 30.79 7.84
N LYS A 101 13.61 31.31 7.40
CA LYS A 101 14.79 31.40 8.27
C LYS A 101 14.61 32.39 9.42
N ILE A 102 13.99 33.53 9.17
CA ILE A 102 13.69 34.55 10.19
C ILE A 102 12.71 33.97 11.22
N THR A 103 11.63 33.33 10.77
CA THR A 103 10.64 32.68 11.64
C THR A 103 11.28 31.59 12.50
N ASP A 104 12.10 30.71 11.91
CA ASP A 104 12.85 29.67 12.64
C ASP A 104 13.77 30.25 13.71
N MET A 105 14.50 31.33 13.37
CA MET A 105 15.38 32.01 14.33
C MET A 105 14.60 32.63 15.48
N GLN A 106 13.47 33.28 15.21
CA GLN A 106 12.63 33.89 16.24
C GLN A 106 12.02 32.83 17.16
N ALA A 107 11.46 31.75 16.60
CA ALA A 107 10.89 30.64 17.37
C ALA A 107 11.93 29.97 18.29
N LYS A 108 13.18 29.90 17.85
CA LYS A 108 14.29 29.30 18.62
C LYS A 108 15.05 30.29 19.50
N GLY A 109 14.64 31.56 19.58
CA GLY A 109 15.36 32.60 20.33
C GLY A 109 16.79 32.84 19.83
N LYS A 110 17.09 32.54 18.56
CA LYS A 110 18.42 32.71 17.96
C LYS A 110 18.57 34.11 17.39
N ASN A 111 19.55 34.87 17.90
CA ASN A 111 19.80 36.24 17.45
C ASN A 111 20.66 36.33 16.17
N SER A 112 21.41 35.26 15.83
CA SER A 112 22.23 35.21 14.63
C SER A 112 22.29 33.81 14.02
N THR A 113 22.56 33.75 12.71
CA THR A 113 22.78 32.49 11.99
C THR A 113 23.83 32.71 10.91
N SER A 114 24.66 31.69 10.67
CA SER A 114 25.65 31.74 9.60
C SER A 114 25.00 31.33 8.30
N LEU A 115 24.97 32.25 7.32
CA LEU A 115 24.43 32.00 6.00
C LEU A 115 25.48 32.32 4.94
N LEU A 116 25.35 31.62 3.83
CA LEU A 116 26.05 31.93 2.60
C LEU A 116 25.13 32.80 1.75
N ILE A 117 25.34 34.12 1.82
CA ILE A 117 24.59 35.10 1.05
C ILE A 117 25.58 35.88 0.18
N GLU A 118 25.49 35.69 -1.13
CA GLU A 118 26.22 36.53 -2.09
C GLU A 118 25.25 37.20 -3.05
N LYS A 119 25.34 38.54 -3.10
CA LYS A 119 24.76 39.54 -4.02
C LYS A 119 23.26 39.43 -4.38
N SER A 120 22.68 38.25 -4.51
CA SER A 120 21.25 38.02 -4.77
C SER A 120 20.83 36.55 -4.67
N VAL A 121 21.60 35.63 -4.06
CA VAL A 121 21.21 34.20 -3.94
C VAL A 121 21.50 33.66 -2.54
N PHE A 122 20.54 32.91 -1.98
CA PHE A 122 20.68 32.21 -0.70
C PHE A 122 20.95 30.72 -0.91
N PHE A 123 21.90 30.18 -0.16
CA PHE A 123 22.22 28.75 -0.15
C PHE A 123 22.02 28.17 1.24
N SER A 124 21.32 27.03 1.33
CA SER A 124 21.17 26.26 2.57
C SER A 124 22.37 25.35 2.87
N ASN A 125 23.17 24.99 1.86
CA ASN A 125 24.27 24.03 1.99
C ASN A 125 25.65 24.67 1.75
N PRO A 126 26.68 24.31 2.54
CA PRO A 126 28.05 24.78 2.35
C PRO A 126 28.62 24.27 1.02
N ARG A 127 29.23 25.17 0.23
CA ARG A 127 30.02 24.85 -0.96
C ARG A 127 31.50 25.09 -0.68
N ALA A 128 32.36 24.20 -1.17
CA ALA A 128 33.80 24.34 -1.03
C ALA A 128 34.27 25.70 -1.59
N GLY A 129 35.07 26.44 -0.82
CA GLY A 129 35.59 27.76 -1.21
C GLY A 129 34.78 28.97 -0.73
N TYR A 130 33.62 28.77 -0.09
CA TYR A 130 32.80 29.88 0.40
C TYR A 130 32.87 30.06 1.93
N VAL A 131 33.01 31.30 2.38
CA VAL A 131 33.02 31.66 3.81
C VAL A 131 31.62 32.10 4.22
N ALA A 132 31.00 31.33 5.13
CA ALA A 132 29.72 31.71 5.71
C ALA A 132 29.86 33.02 6.49
N LYS A 133 28.90 33.94 6.30
CA LYS A 133 28.83 35.20 7.06
C LYS A 133 27.75 35.06 8.12
N SER A 134 28.01 35.62 9.30
CA SER A 134 27.00 35.67 10.36
C SER A 134 26.03 36.81 10.09
N TYR A 135 24.73 36.50 10.13
CA TYR A 135 23.65 37.47 9.95
C TYR A 135 22.77 37.48 11.20
N SER A 136 22.50 38.67 11.72
CA SER A 136 21.49 38.85 12.77
C SER A 136 20.08 38.76 12.19
N VAL A 137 19.08 38.46 13.03
CA VAL A 137 17.65 38.51 12.62
C VAL A 137 17.32 39.86 11.96
N ASN A 138 17.80 40.97 12.52
CA ASN A 138 17.55 42.30 11.97
C ASN A 138 18.22 42.52 10.60
N ASN A 139 19.43 41.98 10.40
CA ASN A 139 20.10 42.04 9.09
C ASN A 139 19.30 41.25 8.04
N LEU A 140 18.76 40.08 8.40
CA LEU A 140 17.92 39.29 7.51
C LEU A 140 16.58 39.97 7.21
N LYS A 141 15.94 40.61 8.21
CA LYS A 141 14.72 41.41 8.01
C LYS A 141 14.94 42.56 7.06
N GLN A 142 16.03 43.32 7.21
CA GLN A 142 16.38 44.40 6.29
C GLN A 142 16.61 43.87 4.87
N ARG A 143 17.26 42.71 4.74
CA ARG A 143 17.49 42.07 3.44
C ARG A 143 16.20 41.57 2.79
N LEU A 144 15.30 40.98 3.58
CA LEU A 144 13.97 40.57 3.14
C LEU A 144 13.17 41.78 2.67
N ALA A 145 13.17 42.86 3.45
CA ALA A 145 12.48 44.09 3.09
C ALA A 145 13.02 44.67 1.77
N TRP A 146 14.35 44.72 1.63
CA TRP A 146 14.99 45.15 0.39
C TRP A 146 14.56 44.29 -0.82
N LEU A 147 14.46 42.97 -0.66
CA LEU A 147 14.01 42.08 -1.74
C LEU A 147 12.52 42.26 -2.09
N MET A 148 11.68 42.58 -1.11
CA MET A 148 10.24 42.79 -1.31
C MET A 148 9.93 44.15 -1.94
N THR A 149 10.78 45.15 -1.71
CA THR A 149 10.62 46.51 -2.27
C THR A 149 11.43 46.75 -3.54
N ALA A 150 12.43 45.92 -3.82
CA ALA A 150 13.20 46.03 -5.05
C ALA A 150 12.31 45.66 -6.23
N ASP A 151 11.82 46.68 -6.94
CA ASP A 151 11.29 46.47 -8.28
C ASP A 151 12.41 45.81 -9.12
N ALA A 152 12.10 44.65 -9.70
CA ALA A 152 13.05 43.86 -10.48
C ALA A 152 13.65 44.65 -11.67
N SER A 153 13.07 45.81 -12.00
CA SER A 153 13.50 46.71 -13.06
C SER A 153 14.61 47.72 -12.70
N GLU A 154 14.90 48.01 -11.41
CA GLU A 154 15.79 49.12 -11.00
C GLU A 154 17.16 48.74 -10.42
N ILE A 155 17.57 47.48 -10.53
CA ILE A 155 18.89 47.05 -10.04
C ILE A 155 19.92 47.24 -11.16
N ASN A 156 20.80 48.25 -11.02
CA ASN A 156 21.93 48.48 -11.91
C ASN A 156 22.84 47.22 -12.04
N PRO A 157 23.44 46.99 -13.22
CA PRO A 157 24.21 45.78 -13.53
C PRO A 157 25.49 45.60 -12.69
N ASP A 158 25.96 46.60 -11.95
CA ASP A 158 27.12 46.50 -11.07
C ASP A 158 26.77 46.15 -9.60
N GLY A 159 25.48 46.10 -9.24
CA GLY A 159 25.03 45.83 -7.88
C GLY A 159 25.23 47.00 -6.91
N THR A 160 25.63 48.17 -7.40
CA THR A 160 25.64 49.42 -6.64
C THR A 160 24.36 50.20 -6.95
N ASN A 161 23.51 50.34 -5.94
CA ASN A 161 22.35 51.21 -6.05
C ASN A 161 22.76 52.65 -5.69
N ILE A 162 22.26 53.62 -6.48
CA ILE A 162 22.31 55.07 -6.21
C ILE A 162 21.57 55.42 -4.90
N LEU A 163 20.78 54.49 -4.35
CA LEU A 163 20.03 54.64 -3.09
C LEU A 163 20.84 54.50 -1.79
N THR A 164 22.16 54.26 -1.81
CA THR A 164 22.95 54.39 -0.55
C THR A 164 23.01 55.82 0.00
N GLN A 165 22.49 56.83 -0.71
CA GLN A 165 22.35 58.20 -0.18
C GLN A 165 20.95 58.54 0.33
N LYS A 166 19.94 57.67 0.20
CA LYS A 166 18.57 58.00 0.66
C LYS A 166 17.68 56.80 0.98
N LEU A 167 18.23 55.77 1.60
CA LEU A 167 17.40 54.80 2.31
C LEU A 167 16.97 55.44 3.63
N ASP A 168 15.84 56.15 3.61
CA ASP A 168 15.06 56.32 4.84
C ASP A 168 14.84 54.93 5.45
N PRO A 169 14.87 54.79 6.79
CA PRO A 169 14.80 53.49 7.44
C PRO A 169 13.54 52.76 6.95
N ILE A 170 13.75 51.70 6.16
CA ILE A 170 12.68 50.82 5.71
C ILE A 170 11.88 50.45 6.97
N ASN A 171 10.59 50.80 6.99
CA ASN A 171 9.76 50.68 8.18
C ASN A 171 9.62 49.19 8.54
N ILE A 172 10.47 48.73 9.46
CA ILE A 172 10.55 47.35 9.94
C ILE A 172 9.19 46.87 10.47
N ASP A 173 8.31 47.79 10.91
CA ASP A 173 6.97 47.46 11.37
C ASP A 173 6.07 46.92 10.25
N ILE A 174 6.22 47.39 9.02
CA ILE A 174 5.48 46.85 7.86
C ILE A 174 5.86 45.38 7.62
N VAL A 175 7.14 45.05 7.74
CA VAL A 175 7.63 43.67 7.58
C VAL A 175 7.10 42.77 8.69
N ASN A 176 7.09 43.25 9.93
CA ASN A 176 6.51 42.52 11.06
C ASN A 176 4.99 42.33 10.89
N GLN A 177 4.28 43.33 10.38
CA GLN A 177 2.85 43.25 10.11
C GLN A 177 2.54 42.19 9.05
N ILE A 178 3.26 42.18 7.92
CA ILE A 178 3.09 41.17 6.86
C ILE A 178 3.36 39.75 7.38
N LEU A 179 4.46 39.55 8.12
CA LEU A 179 4.80 38.26 8.74
C LEU A 179 3.69 37.79 9.70
N SER A 180 3.11 38.71 10.48
CA SER A 180 2.04 38.37 11.43
C SER A 180 0.73 37.98 10.74
N THR A 181 0.35 38.63 9.64
CA THR A 181 -0.90 38.35 8.91
C THR A 181 -0.86 37.03 8.15
N GLU A 182 0.29 36.66 7.57
CA GLU A 182 0.44 35.38 6.88
C GLU A 182 0.38 34.20 7.87
N THR A 183 0.95 34.35 9.06
CA THR A 183 0.92 33.31 10.11
C THR A 183 -0.51 33.01 10.56
N THR A 184 -1.37 34.05 10.69
CA THR A 184 -2.78 33.85 11.06
C THR A 184 -3.60 33.21 9.95
N ALA A 185 -3.30 33.51 8.69
CA ALA A 185 -4.00 32.90 7.55
C ALA A 185 -3.68 31.41 7.43
N GLN A 186 -2.40 31.04 7.60
CA GLN A 186 -1.98 29.64 7.57
C GLN A 186 -2.62 28.82 8.71
N ALA A 187 -2.68 29.36 9.93
CA ALA A 187 -3.32 28.69 11.06
C ALA A 187 -4.83 28.47 10.84
N ALA A 188 -5.51 29.41 10.18
CA ALA A 188 -6.92 29.26 9.82
C ALA A 188 -7.15 28.18 8.75
N GLU A 189 -6.25 28.09 7.75
CA GLU A 189 -6.31 27.05 6.72
C GLU A 189 -6.07 25.65 7.31
N GLU A 190 -5.06 25.50 8.17
CA GLU A 190 -4.78 24.24 8.87
C GLU A 190 -5.96 23.80 9.75
N ALA A 191 -6.62 24.73 10.43
CA ALA A 191 -7.82 24.44 11.22
C ALA A 191 -9.01 23.99 10.35
N ALA A 192 -9.22 24.62 9.19
CA ALA A 192 -10.26 24.22 8.25
C ALA A 192 -9.99 22.83 7.64
N GLN A 193 -8.74 22.53 7.32
CA GLN A 193 -8.33 21.21 6.84
C GLN A 193 -8.52 20.13 7.92
N ALA A 194 -8.22 20.42 9.18
CA ALA A 194 -8.46 19.50 10.29
C ALA A 194 -9.94 19.19 10.49
N GLN A 195 -10.81 20.21 10.42
CA GLN A 195 -12.25 20.01 10.51
C GLN A 195 -12.79 19.16 9.35
N ALA A 196 -12.35 19.42 8.12
CA ALA A 196 -12.75 18.63 6.96
C ALA A 196 -12.31 17.15 7.07
N ALA A 197 -11.14 16.90 7.64
CA ALA A 197 -10.65 15.54 7.89
C ALA A 197 -11.49 14.80 8.95
N GLU A 198 -11.93 15.50 10.00
CA GLU A 198 -12.80 14.93 11.03
C GLU A 198 -14.18 14.57 10.47
N GLU A 199 -14.80 15.46 9.68
CA GLU A 199 -16.08 15.20 9.01
C GLU A 199 -15.99 14.01 8.04
N ALA A 200 -14.88 13.89 7.30
CA ALA A 200 -14.65 12.74 6.41
C ALA A 200 -14.51 11.42 7.19
N ALA A 201 -13.82 11.42 8.33
CA ALA A 201 -13.68 10.24 9.18
C ALA A 201 -15.03 9.80 9.79
N GLN A 202 -15.86 10.76 10.20
CA GLN A 202 -17.21 10.47 10.71
C GLN A 202 -18.11 9.88 9.61
N ALA A 203 -18.01 10.35 8.37
CA ALA A 203 -18.76 9.81 7.24
C ALA A 203 -18.35 8.36 6.93
N GLN A 204 -17.06 8.04 6.94
CA GLN A 204 -16.56 6.66 6.74
C GLN A 204 -17.05 5.71 7.83
N ALA A 205 -17.00 6.13 9.10
CA ALA A 205 -17.49 5.31 10.21
C ALA A 205 -19.00 5.02 10.11
N ALA A 206 -19.80 5.98 9.61
CA ALA A 206 -21.22 5.78 9.38
C ALA A 206 -21.50 4.78 8.24
N GLU A 207 -20.71 4.81 7.18
CA GLU A 207 -20.81 3.86 6.06
C GLU A 207 -20.48 2.43 6.50
N GLU A 208 -19.38 2.23 7.24
CA GLU A 208 -19.00 0.92 7.77
C GLU A 208 -20.09 0.34 8.70
N ALA A 209 -20.69 1.17 9.54
CA ALA A 209 -21.80 0.76 10.41
C ALA A 209 -23.03 0.30 9.61
N ALA A 210 -23.37 1.00 8.52
CA ALA A 210 -24.48 0.62 7.65
C ALA A 210 -24.22 -0.70 6.91
N GLN A 211 -22.98 -0.92 6.44
CA GLN A 211 -22.58 -2.17 5.80
C GLN A 211 -22.63 -3.36 6.78
N ALA A 212 -22.22 -3.16 8.04
CA ALA A 212 -22.30 -4.19 9.07
C ALA A 212 -23.76 -4.62 9.36
N GLN A 213 -24.68 -3.65 9.45
CA GLN A 213 -26.11 -3.94 9.64
C GLN A 213 -26.71 -4.72 8.48
N ALA A 214 -26.38 -4.35 7.24
CA ALA A 214 -26.84 -5.06 6.05
C ALA A 214 -26.32 -6.51 5.98
N ALA A 215 -25.07 -6.75 6.42
CA ALA A 215 -24.51 -8.09 6.48
C ALA A 215 -25.19 -8.97 7.53
N GLU A 216 -25.55 -8.41 8.69
CA GLU A 216 -26.29 -9.12 9.74
C GLU A 216 -27.69 -9.52 9.26
N GLU A 217 -28.42 -8.63 8.61
CA GLU A 217 -29.74 -8.93 8.04
C GLU A 217 -29.68 -10.03 6.96
N ALA A 218 -28.66 -9.99 6.10
CA ALA A 218 -28.44 -11.03 5.09
C ALA A 218 -28.14 -12.40 5.73
N ALA A 219 -27.36 -12.46 6.80
CA ALA A 219 -27.06 -13.70 7.52
C ALA A 219 -28.32 -14.28 8.19
N GLN A 220 -29.17 -13.43 8.78
CA GLN A 220 -30.44 -13.85 9.37
C GLN A 220 -31.40 -14.41 8.30
N ALA A 221 -31.45 -13.81 7.11
CA ALA A 221 -32.26 -14.31 6.00
C ALA A 221 -31.80 -15.69 5.50
N GLN A 222 -30.49 -15.91 5.38
CA GLN A 222 -29.93 -17.22 4.99
C GLN A 222 -30.25 -18.31 6.02
N ALA A 223 -30.11 -18.00 7.31
CA ALA A 223 -30.44 -18.95 8.39
C ALA A 223 -31.93 -19.33 8.38
N ALA A 224 -32.83 -18.38 8.08
CA ALA A 224 -34.25 -18.65 7.95
C ALA A 224 -34.58 -19.54 6.74
N GLU A 225 -33.89 -19.35 5.62
CA GLU A 225 -34.05 -20.19 4.43
C GLU A 225 -33.58 -21.63 4.69
N GLU A 226 -32.41 -21.82 5.32
CA GLU A 226 -31.88 -23.14 5.67
C GLU A 226 -32.82 -23.89 6.63
N ALA A 227 -33.38 -23.19 7.62
CA ALA A 227 -34.36 -23.77 8.54
C ALA A 227 -35.65 -24.22 7.81
N ALA A 228 -36.13 -23.44 6.84
CA ALA A 228 -37.30 -23.82 6.04
C ALA A 228 -37.02 -25.05 5.14
N GLN A 229 -35.82 -25.13 4.56
CA GLN A 229 -35.40 -26.31 3.78
C GLN A 229 -35.28 -27.56 4.64
N ALA A 230 -34.76 -27.45 5.87
CA ALA A 230 -34.67 -28.57 6.80
C ALA A 230 -36.05 -29.11 7.21
N GLN A 231 -37.02 -28.22 7.49
CA GLN A 231 -38.39 -28.62 7.80
C GLN A 231 -39.06 -29.34 6.62
N ALA A 232 -38.87 -28.84 5.40
CA ALA A 232 -39.42 -29.50 4.20
C ALA A 232 -38.81 -30.89 3.95
N ALA A 233 -37.52 -31.06 4.23
CA ALA A 233 -36.86 -32.36 4.12
C ALA A 233 -37.37 -33.37 5.17
N GLU A 234 -37.62 -32.92 6.40
CA GLU A 234 -38.19 -33.75 7.46
C GLU A 234 -39.61 -34.21 7.11
N GLU A 235 -40.46 -33.31 6.61
CA GLU A 235 -41.83 -33.65 6.19
C GLU A 235 -41.83 -34.65 5.01
N ALA A 236 -40.91 -34.49 4.05
CA ALA A 236 -40.74 -35.43 2.94
C ALA A 236 -40.29 -36.82 3.41
N ALA A 237 -39.38 -36.90 4.40
CA ALA A 237 -38.94 -38.17 4.97
C ALA A 237 -40.08 -38.89 5.73
N GLN A 238 -40.89 -38.16 6.48
CA GLN A 238 -42.06 -38.71 7.17
C GLN A 238 -43.09 -39.28 6.19
N ALA A 239 -43.29 -38.64 5.03
CA ALA A 239 -44.18 -39.14 3.99
C ALA A 239 -43.71 -40.47 3.38
N GLN A 240 -42.40 -40.67 3.20
CA GLN A 240 -41.84 -41.92 2.66
C GLN A 240 -42.03 -43.09 3.63
N VAL A 241 -41.85 -42.88 4.94
CA VAL A 241 -42.07 -43.92 5.97
C VAL A 241 -43.56 -44.33 6.04
N ALA A 242 -44.48 -43.39 5.83
CA ALA A 242 -45.92 -43.67 5.77
C ALA A 242 -46.33 -44.50 4.53
N GLU A 243 -45.59 -44.40 3.43
CA GLU A 243 -45.81 -45.21 2.23
C GLU A 243 -45.26 -46.64 2.39
N GLU A 244 -44.08 -46.79 3.02
CA GLU A 244 -43.43 -48.08 3.26
C GLU A 244 -44.18 -48.96 4.30
N THR A 245 -44.80 -48.34 5.31
CA THR A 245 -45.62 -49.04 6.33
C THR A 245 -46.91 -49.66 5.79
N ASN A 246 -47.35 -49.32 4.57
CA ASN A 246 -48.52 -49.93 3.93
C ASN A 246 -48.20 -51.19 3.10
N LEU A 247 -46.95 -51.64 3.06
CA LEU A 247 -46.54 -52.86 2.34
C LEU A 247 -46.20 -54.06 3.23
N PHE A 248 -46.32 -53.93 4.55
CA PHE A 248 -45.96 -55.00 5.49
C PHE A 248 -47.14 -55.97 5.69
N ASP A 249 -47.09 -57.10 4.99
CA ASP A 249 -47.92 -58.29 5.25
C ASP A 249 -47.32 -59.04 6.47
N PRO A 250 -47.97 -59.04 7.65
CA PRO A 250 -47.42 -59.66 8.85
C PRO A 250 -47.42 -61.20 8.82
N GLU A 251 -47.86 -61.83 7.73
CA GLU A 251 -47.99 -63.29 7.62
C GLU A 251 -46.85 -63.98 6.84
N ALA A 252 -45.77 -63.26 6.51
CA ALA A 252 -44.66 -63.78 5.69
C ALA A 252 -43.24 -63.53 6.26
N THR A 253 -43.07 -63.34 7.57
CA THR A 253 -41.74 -63.44 8.19
C THR A 253 -41.42 -64.91 8.44
N ASP A 254 -40.59 -65.46 7.56
CA ASP A 254 -39.91 -66.74 7.71
C ASP A 254 -39.05 -66.70 9.00
N LEU A 255 -39.67 -67.07 10.13
CA LEU A 255 -39.06 -67.00 11.46
C LEU A 255 -37.94 -68.04 11.57
N ARG A 256 -36.73 -67.63 11.22
CA ARG A 256 -35.53 -68.43 11.40
C ARG A 256 -35.13 -68.50 12.86
N ARG A 257 -34.59 -69.63 13.27
CA ARG A 257 -34.04 -69.85 14.60
C ARG A 257 -32.54 -69.59 14.59
N CYS A 258 -32.09 -68.93 15.65
CA CYS A 258 -30.69 -68.57 15.83
C CYS A 258 -30.19 -69.08 17.16
N TYR A 259 -28.90 -69.42 17.21
CA TYR A 259 -28.23 -69.81 18.43
C TYR A 259 -26.87 -69.15 18.53
N LEU A 260 -26.56 -68.54 19.67
CA LEU A 260 -25.26 -67.99 19.99
C LEU A 260 -24.87 -68.43 21.40
N GLU A 261 -23.81 -69.22 21.49
CA GLU A 261 -23.16 -69.59 22.74
C GLU A 261 -21.70 -69.13 22.69
N VAL A 262 -21.23 -68.43 23.72
CA VAL A 262 -19.84 -67.98 23.85
C VAL A 262 -19.34 -68.35 25.24
N SER A 263 -18.24 -69.10 25.30
CA SER A 263 -17.61 -69.60 26.53
C SER A 263 -18.54 -70.35 27.48
N GLY A 264 -19.54 -71.07 26.94
CA GLY A 264 -20.51 -71.83 27.72
C GLY A 264 -21.76 -71.06 28.14
N GLU A 265 -21.85 -69.77 27.80
CA GLU A 265 -23.02 -68.93 28.09
C GLU A 265 -23.83 -68.69 26.81
N ILE A 266 -25.16 -68.80 26.90
CA ILE A 266 -26.09 -68.66 25.78
C ILE A 266 -26.60 -67.22 25.74
N TYR A 267 -26.38 -66.54 24.62
CA TYR A 267 -26.78 -65.15 24.37
C TYR A 267 -27.97 -65.02 23.42
N ILE A 268 -28.18 -66.01 22.56
CA ILE A 268 -29.32 -66.10 21.64
C ILE A 268 -29.78 -67.56 21.58
N ASP A 269 -31.07 -67.83 21.80
CA ASP A 269 -31.72 -69.15 21.63
C ASP A 269 -33.21 -68.99 21.26
N ASP A 270 -33.50 -67.98 20.44
CA ASP A 270 -34.86 -67.55 20.09
C ASP A 270 -34.96 -67.27 18.59
N PRO A 271 -36.18 -67.10 18.04
CA PRO A 271 -36.37 -66.57 16.69
C PRO A 271 -35.63 -65.25 16.55
N CYS A 272 -34.85 -65.11 15.48
CA CYS A 272 -34.02 -63.93 15.31
C CYS A 272 -33.96 -63.50 13.85
N GLU A 273 -33.60 -62.25 13.62
CA GLU A 273 -33.35 -61.74 12.28
C GLU A 273 -31.96 -62.17 11.84
N GLY A 274 -31.84 -62.71 10.64
CA GLY A 274 -30.55 -63.04 10.09
C GLY A 274 -30.56 -63.07 8.58
N TYR A 275 -29.39 -62.94 8.00
CA TYR A 275 -29.20 -63.06 6.56
C TYR A 275 -28.07 -64.02 6.26
N LEU A 276 -28.33 -64.90 5.29
CA LEU A 276 -27.37 -65.85 4.76
C LEU A 276 -26.71 -65.22 3.54
N ASN A 277 -25.39 -65.10 3.56
CA ASN A 277 -24.61 -64.68 2.42
C ASN A 277 -24.44 -65.83 1.42
N ASN A 278 -24.18 -65.49 0.16
CA ASN A 278 -24.02 -66.48 -0.91
C ASN A 278 -22.79 -67.40 -0.74
N ASP A 279 -21.81 -66.98 0.06
CA ASP A 279 -20.61 -67.76 0.42
C ASP A 279 -20.85 -68.75 1.57
N GLY A 280 -22.06 -68.76 2.15
CA GLY A 280 -22.41 -69.57 3.31
C GLY A 280 -22.05 -68.95 4.66
N GLY A 281 -21.50 -67.73 4.66
CA GLY A 281 -21.43 -66.88 5.84
C GLY A 281 -22.81 -66.34 6.21
N PHE A 282 -22.97 -65.85 7.41
CA PHE A 282 -24.24 -65.27 7.84
C PHE A 282 -24.08 -64.31 9.01
N GLN A 283 -25.12 -63.52 9.24
CA GLN A 283 -25.29 -62.74 10.46
C GLN A 283 -26.60 -63.13 11.13
N ILE A 284 -26.57 -63.23 12.47
CA ILE A 284 -27.74 -63.40 13.32
C ILE A 284 -27.86 -62.19 14.26
N ASN A 285 -29.08 -61.71 14.49
CA ASN A 285 -29.39 -60.54 15.31
C ASN A 285 -30.57 -60.83 16.23
N SER A 286 -30.36 -60.62 17.53
CA SER A 286 -31.41 -60.41 18.52
C SER A 286 -31.42 -58.92 18.93
N PRO A 287 -32.41 -58.45 19.72
CA PRO A 287 -32.43 -57.07 20.20
C PRO A 287 -31.17 -56.65 20.98
N GLU A 288 -30.50 -57.61 21.63
CA GLU A 288 -29.36 -57.36 22.52
C GLU A 288 -28.02 -57.78 21.91
N TYR A 289 -27.99 -58.87 21.14
CA TYR A 289 -26.76 -59.48 20.68
C TYR A 289 -26.81 -59.79 19.19
N PHE A 290 -25.64 -59.74 18.55
CA PHE A 290 -25.51 -60.22 17.18
C PHE A 290 -24.15 -60.85 16.96
N ALA A 291 -24.11 -61.79 16.01
CA ALA A 291 -22.89 -62.48 15.61
C ALA A 291 -22.84 -62.60 14.09
N ILE A 292 -21.62 -62.53 13.56
CA ILE A 292 -21.31 -62.64 12.14
C ILE A 292 -20.32 -63.78 11.95
N VAL A 293 -20.60 -64.67 11.01
CA VAL A 293 -19.64 -65.66 10.51
C VAL A 293 -19.26 -65.26 9.09
N GLN A 294 -17.99 -64.94 8.90
CA GLN A 294 -17.41 -64.57 7.60
C GLN A 294 -16.62 -65.74 7.04
N ILE A 295 -16.82 -66.06 5.76
CA ILE A 295 -16.12 -67.13 5.06
C ILE A 295 -15.01 -66.52 4.20
N TYR A 296 -13.82 -67.08 4.33
CA TYR A 296 -12.61 -66.73 3.59
C TYR A 296 -12.12 -67.95 2.80
N GLU A 297 -11.11 -67.76 1.94
CA GLU A 297 -10.53 -68.87 1.15
C GLU A 297 -9.90 -69.96 2.03
N ASP A 298 -9.41 -69.60 3.21
CA ASP A 298 -8.68 -70.45 4.15
C ASP A 298 -9.51 -70.93 5.35
N GLY A 299 -10.80 -70.55 5.43
CA GLY A 299 -11.68 -70.99 6.52
C GLY A 299 -12.80 -69.99 6.82
N ALA A 300 -13.25 -69.97 8.07
CA ALA A 300 -14.25 -69.03 8.54
C ALA A 300 -13.81 -68.39 9.85
N ILE A 301 -14.21 -67.14 10.09
CA ILE A 301 -13.95 -66.42 11.34
C ILE A 301 -15.28 -65.86 11.84
N GLY A 302 -15.52 -66.00 13.16
CA GLY A 302 -16.69 -65.44 13.80
C GLY A 302 -16.38 -64.15 14.57
N PHE A 303 -17.32 -63.22 14.58
CA PHE A 303 -17.29 -62.01 15.40
C PHE A 303 -18.64 -61.80 16.09
N TRP A 304 -18.65 -61.16 17.25
CA TRP A 304 -19.88 -60.77 17.94
C TRP A 304 -19.71 -59.46 18.71
N ASN A 305 -20.81 -58.93 19.24
CA ASN A 305 -20.83 -57.60 19.86
C ASN A 305 -20.39 -57.57 21.33
N GLU A 306 -20.33 -58.73 22.01
CA GLU A 306 -19.92 -58.95 23.42
C GLU A 306 -20.78 -58.23 24.47
N GLU A 307 -20.99 -56.93 24.31
CA GLU A 307 -21.83 -56.10 25.15
C GLU A 307 -23.24 -55.98 24.57
N ALA A 308 -24.27 -56.16 25.41
CA ALA A 308 -25.66 -55.98 25.02
C ALA A 308 -25.89 -54.58 24.39
N TYR A 309 -26.59 -54.54 23.26
CA TYR A 309 -26.91 -53.34 22.47
C TYR A 309 -25.70 -52.61 21.85
N ALA A 310 -24.49 -53.19 21.89
CA ALA A 310 -23.37 -52.63 21.14
C ALA A 310 -23.68 -52.64 19.64
N THR A 311 -23.24 -51.60 18.92
CA THR A 311 -23.58 -51.38 17.50
C THR A 311 -22.63 -52.06 16.51
N HIS A 312 -21.59 -52.75 17.00
CA HIS A 312 -20.53 -53.34 16.17
C HIS A 312 -20.07 -54.69 16.73
N ALA A 313 -19.94 -55.71 15.86
CA ALA A 313 -19.36 -57.01 16.19
C ALA A 313 -17.83 -56.92 16.08
N HIS A 314 -17.19 -56.59 17.20
CA HIS A 314 -15.75 -56.35 17.27
C HIS A 314 -14.99 -57.47 18.01
N SER A 315 -15.70 -58.31 18.75
CA SER A 315 -15.10 -59.35 19.57
C SER A 315 -14.94 -60.63 18.78
N ASP A 316 -13.70 -61.10 18.69
CA ASP A 316 -13.30 -62.26 17.90
C ASP A 316 -13.72 -63.58 18.57
N LEU A 317 -14.53 -64.37 17.88
CA LEU A 317 -14.95 -65.73 18.31
C LEU A 317 -13.95 -66.81 17.87
N GLY A 318 -12.98 -66.46 17.05
CA GLY A 318 -11.90 -67.29 16.53
C GLY A 318 -12.22 -67.99 15.21
N PRO A 319 -11.26 -68.80 14.71
CA PRO A 319 -11.47 -69.65 13.55
C PRO A 319 -12.62 -70.64 13.80
N MET A 320 -13.50 -70.76 12.81
CA MET A 320 -14.74 -71.51 12.89
C MET A 320 -14.72 -72.73 11.95
N THR A 321 -15.27 -73.84 12.42
CA THR A 321 -15.50 -75.05 11.62
C THR A 321 -16.98 -75.32 11.49
N LYS A 322 -17.44 -75.62 10.27
CA LYS A 322 -18.85 -75.93 10.00
C LYS A 322 -19.25 -77.26 10.63
N SER A 323 -20.36 -77.28 11.36
CA SER A 323 -20.95 -78.44 12.01
C SER A 323 -22.48 -78.38 11.90
N GLY A 324 -23.04 -78.93 10.82
CA GLY A 324 -24.48 -78.89 10.56
C GLY A 324 -24.96 -77.47 10.24
N PRO A 325 -26.02 -76.96 10.91
CA PRO A 325 -26.49 -75.58 10.76
C PRO A 325 -25.62 -74.55 11.51
N CYS A 326 -24.53 -75.00 12.13
CA CYS A 326 -23.71 -74.20 13.03
C CYS A 326 -22.28 -74.05 12.51
N TRP A 327 -21.62 -73.00 12.98
CA TRP A 327 -20.17 -72.81 12.97
C TRP A 327 -19.66 -72.83 14.41
N LYS A 328 -18.59 -73.58 14.65
CA LYS A 328 -18.04 -73.81 15.98
C LYS A 328 -16.55 -73.49 16.03
N SER A 329 -16.13 -72.81 17.09
CA SER A 329 -14.72 -72.64 17.47
C SER A 329 -14.47 -73.29 18.83
N ASP A 330 -13.24 -73.18 19.34
CA ASP A 330 -12.91 -73.59 20.72
C ASP A 330 -13.70 -72.79 21.78
N LYS A 331 -14.27 -71.64 21.40
CA LYS A 331 -14.89 -70.69 22.32
C LYS A 331 -16.38 -70.48 22.09
N ALA A 332 -16.90 -70.76 20.89
CA ALA A 332 -18.26 -70.37 20.55
C ALA A 332 -18.96 -71.31 19.57
N THR A 333 -20.29 -71.28 19.62
CA THR A 333 -21.19 -71.91 18.64
C THR A 333 -22.15 -70.85 18.12
N VAL A 334 -22.19 -70.68 16.80
CA VAL A 334 -23.13 -69.79 16.11
C VAL A 334 -23.95 -70.60 15.12
N CYS A 335 -25.27 -70.63 15.25
CA CYS A 335 -26.16 -71.39 14.36
C CYS A 335 -27.26 -70.53 13.76
N PHE A 336 -27.67 -70.90 12.56
CA PHE A 336 -28.77 -70.25 11.84
C PHE A 336 -29.52 -71.27 10.98
N TRP A 337 -30.82 -71.45 11.22
CA TRP A 337 -31.64 -72.45 10.53
C TRP A 337 -33.14 -72.08 10.48
N GLU A 338 -33.89 -72.83 9.68
CA GLU A 338 -35.36 -72.74 9.54
C GLU A 338 -36.08 -73.65 10.55
#